data_AF-A0A930SUG9-F1
#
_entry.id   AF-A0A930SUG9-F1
#
_cell.length_a   1.000
_cell.length_b   1.000
_cell.length_c   1.000
_cell.angle_alpha   90.00
_cell.angle_beta   90.00
_cell.angle_gamma   90.00
#
_symmetry.space_group_name_H-M   'P 1'
#
loop_
_entity.id
_entity.type
_entity.pdbx_description
1 polymer ?
#
loop_
_entity_poly.entity_id
_entity_poly.type
_entity_poly.pdbx_seq_one_letter_code
_entity_poly.pdbx_strand_id
1 'polypeptide(L)'
;MPSVATNPALQTKGYNPYARATLNNGQVPAFEPDRQVSRTPAGREIGNSFQAFGVDAYQAPATRSDVTSITANNVSYRVLGDLNIKVPYAQLDLYDRTPEDAMHLEGLDFNLHLRGGQVKVSDVDVSITVGKLLDQYKLPVKDLRVAFDPDNQVRVEAKVSKFGLSIPVKATATIGATPSGGVQAALGKVSVMGIPLNGLMKTFGISLEKTLKLNDPAKGFYAVGNTVYINPNQILAQPGINVNLRQVDTHLGNLSLTFADSPADWDATRENLSRHNLNALEIRGGHFYYDGYFVKDGVVRMEDKTSGTPLEMEKDGETIMNLSQGMVGVTEYKFAEMIRGKLGSDSSLKYPTTTLKANAAELGGLMWGAVPLKLDLAFGATAGGQLMFTPGNAKAFGFVPLPDGLIRKQVVGMVEGGIPYGKGVALPSLGDTHLGHLRQVSHQPGYLILEAGQPPASYPSRN
;
A
#
# COMPACT_ATOMS: atom_id res chain seq x y z
N MET A 1 27.82 -16.09 -6.67
CA MET A 1 26.84 -15.02 -6.97
C MET A 1 27.36 -13.74 -6.34
N PRO A 2 27.65 -12.67 -7.09
CA PRO A 2 28.19 -11.45 -6.51
C PRO A 2 27.09 -10.67 -5.77
N SER A 3 27.46 -10.17 -4.59
CA SER A 3 26.63 -9.44 -3.63
C SER A 3 26.30 -8.02 -4.12
N VAL A 4 25.02 -7.66 -4.05
CA VAL A 4 24.55 -6.29 -4.23
C VAL A 4 24.70 -5.54 -2.90
N ALA A 5 25.41 -4.42 -2.93
CA ALA A 5 25.64 -3.55 -1.79
C ALA A 5 24.36 -2.78 -1.41
N THR A 6 23.94 -2.87 -0.15
CA THR A 6 22.83 -2.09 0.42
C THR A 6 23.34 -0.72 0.88
N ASN A 7 22.84 0.35 0.25
CA ASN A 7 23.12 1.73 0.60
C ASN A 7 21.91 2.30 1.39
N PRO A 8 22.04 2.72 2.67
CA PRO A 8 20.91 3.25 3.44
C PRO A 8 20.82 4.76 3.24
N ALA A 9 20.17 5.17 2.15
CA ALA A 9 19.66 6.52 1.97
C ALA A 9 18.53 6.47 0.92
N LEU A 10 17.42 5.80 1.24
CA LEU A 10 16.16 6.00 0.50
C LEU A 10 15.50 7.29 0.99
N GLN A 11 15.96 8.42 0.44
CA GLN A 11 15.02 9.48 0.07
C GLN A 11 14.70 9.24 -1.40
N THR A 12 13.69 8.41 -1.65
CA THR A 12 13.05 8.35 -2.96
C THR A 12 12.39 9.70 -3.19
N LYS A 13 13.04 10.57 -3.98
CA LYS A 13 12.28 11.56 -4.75
C LYS A 13 11.21 10.78 -5.49
N GLY A 14 9.94 10.99 -5.15
CA GLY A 14 8.82 10.40 -5.86
C GLY A 14 8.95 10.75 -7.34
N TYR A 15 9.45 9.82 -8.13
CA TYR A 15 9.33 9.89 -9.56
C TYR A 15 7.87 9.56 -9.84
N ASN A 16 7.10 10.58 -10.23
CA ASN A 16 5.74 10.40 -10.72
C ASN A 16 5.81 10.17 -12.24
N PRO A 17 5.80 8.92 -12.74
CA PRO A 17 5.75 8.65 -14.19
C PRO A 17 4.44 9.13 -14.83
N TYR A 18 3.46 9.58 -14.04
CA TYR A 18 2.11 9.95 -14.45
C TYR A 18 1.83 11.46 -14.43
N ALA A 19 2.81 12.31 -14.08
CA ALA A 19 2.67 13.78 -14.01
C ALA A 19 2.28 14.48 -15.34
N ARG A 20 2.09 13.73 -16.43
CA ARG A 20 1.62 14.23 -17.73
C ARG A 20 0.12 14.02 -17.97
N ALA A 21 -0.60 13.39 -17.04
CA ALA A 21 -2.03 13.13 -17.18
C ALA A 21 -2.86 14.20 -16.47
N THR A 22 -2.84 15.44 -16.96
CA THR A 22 -3.89 16.39 -16.62
C THR A 22 -5.16 16.01 -17.37
N LEU A 23 -6.17 15.55 -16.64
CA LEU A 23 -7.54 15.42 -17.16
C LEU A 23 -8.05 16.84 -17.46
N ASN A 24 -7.87 17.27 -18.69
CA ASN A 24 -8.28 18.59 -19.14
C ASN A 24 -9.83 18.60 -19.24
N ASN A 25 -10.49 19.09 -18.19
CA ASN A 25 -11.90 19.46 -18.26
C ASN A 25 -12.03 20.57 -19.32
N GLY A 26 -12.68 20.25 -20.43
CA GLY A 26 -12.63 21.03 -21.65
C GLY A 26 -12.95 22.52 -21.47
N GLN A 27 -11.97 23.36 -21.77
CA GLN A 27 -12.15 24.68 -22.37
C GLN A 27 -10.92 24.95 -23.25
N VAL A 28 -11.15 25.09 -24.56
CA VAL A 28 -10.12 25.47 -25.53
C VAL A 28 -9.86 26.97 -25.37
N PRO A 29 -8.66 27.45 -25.06
CA PRO A 29 -8.35 28.87 -25.21
C PRO A 29 -7.99 29.16 -26.67
N ALA A 30 -8.55 30.24 -27.19
CA ALA A 30 -8.26 30.77 -28.50
C ALA A 30 -6.78 31.18 -28.64
N PHE A 31 -6.23 30.95 -29.82
CA PHE A 31 -4.94 31.49 -30.26
C PHE A 31 -4.97 33.03 -30.26
N GLU A 32 -4.05 33.68 -29.54
CA GLU A 32 -3.62 35.06 -29.80
C GLU A 32 -2.12 35.06 -30.13
N PRO A 33 -1.69 35.65 -31.26
CA PRO A 33 -0.27 35.82 -31.55
C PRO A 33 0.26 37.17 -31.02
N ASP A 34 1.54 37.12 -30.64
CA ASP A 34 2.49 38.23 -30.50
C ASP A 34 2.23 39.33 -29.46
N ARG A 35 2.92 39.18 -28.31
CA ARG A 35 3.61 40.31 -27.68
C ARG A 35 5.03 39.93 -27.27
N GLN A 36 5.98 40.56 -27.95
CA GLN A 36 7.37 40.69 -27.51
C GLN A 36 7.41 41.42 -26.17
N VAL A 37 8.08 40.84 -25.17
CA VAL A 37 8.54 41.58 -23.98
C VAL A 37 10.02 41.33 -23.77
N SER A 38 10.72 42.45 -23.65
CA SER A 38 12.15 42.65 -23.61
C SER A 38 12.86 41.97 -22.44
N ARG A 39 14.08 41.50 -22.72
CA ARG A 39 15.06 41.05 -21.73
C ARG A 39 15.77 42.24 -21.09
N THR A 40 15.87 42.25 -19.77
CA THR A 40 17.00 42.86 -19.03
C THR A 40 17.40 41.93 -17.88
N PRO A 41 18.69 41.63 -17.67
CA PRO A 41 19.16 40.69 -16.66
C PRO A 41 19.53 41.42 -15.36
N ALA A 42 19.14 40.88 -14.20
CA ALA A 42 19.70 41.29 -12.92
C ALA A 42 19.72 40.12 -11.92
N GLY A 43 20.94 39.78 -11.48
CA GLY A 43 21.29 39.23 -10.17
C GLY A 43 20.50 38.01 -9.66
N ARG A 44 21.04 36.81 -9.90
CA ARG A 44 20.71 35.63 -9.10
C ARG A 44 21.78 35.46 -8.02
N GLU A 45 21.47 35.87 -6.80
CA GLU A 45 22.10 35.31 -5.61
C GLU A 45 21.67 33.84 -5.51
N ILE A 46 22.65 32.94 -5.44
CA ILE A 46 22.43 31.51 -5.20
C ILE A 46 22.26 31.35 -3.69
N GLY A 47 21.07 31.68 -3.20
CA GLY A 47 20.60 31.24 -1.89
C GLY A 47 20.11 29.81 -2.01
N ASN A 48 20.87 28.84 -1.51
CA ASN A 48 20.40 27.47 -1.28
C ASN A 48 19.37 27.49 -0.13
N SER A 49 18.14 27.92 -0.40
CA SER A 49 17.00 27.57 0.43
C SER A 49 16.41 26.27 -0.10
N PHE A 50 16.74 25.18 0.57
CA PHE A 50 15.88 23.99 0.56
C PHE A 50 14.52 24.42 1.11
N GLN A 51 13.52 24.57 0.24
CA GLN A 51 12.13 24.46 0.67
C GLN A 51 11.91 22.97 0.95
N ALA A 52 12.10 22.57 2.20
CA ALA A 52 11.41 21.39 2.71
C ALA A 52 9.91 21.63 2.45
N PHE A 53 9.24 20.67 1.82
CA PHE A 53 7.78 20.65 1.80
C PHE A 53 7.30 20.91 3.23
N GLY A 54 6.42 21.91 3.37
CA GLY A 54 5.91 22.35 4.66
C GLY A 54 5.42 21.15 5.47
N VAL A 55 5.85 21.12 6.73
CA VAL A 55 5.38 20.17 7.74
C VAL A 55 3.95 20.53 8.12
N ASP A 56 3.00 20.14 7.27
CA ASP A 56 1.61 20.26 7.64
C ASP A 56 1.28 19.15 8.64
N ALA A 57 1.03 19.57 9.88
CA ALA A 57 0.42 18.72 10.90
C ALA A 57 -0.87 18.11 10.33
N TYR A 58 -1.29 16.94 10.85
CA TYR A 58 -2.56 16.30 10.49
C TYR A 58 -3.69 17.35 10.36
N GLN A 59 -4.21 17.52 9.15
CA GLN A 59 -5.36 18.35 8.88
C GLN A 59 -6.56 17.44 8.69
N ALA A 60 -7.63 17.69 9.45
CA ALA A 60 -8.93 17.07 9.17
C ALA A 60 -9.41 17.54 7.78
N PRO A 61 -10.04 16.66 6.98
CA PRO A 61 -10.42 16.96 5.60
C PRO A 61 -11.42 18.11 5.50
N ALA A 62 -11.39 18.81 4.36
CA ALA A 62 -12.30 19.90 4.05
C ALA A 62 -13.60 19.42 3.37
N THR A 63 -13.58 18.25 2.73
CA THR A 63 -14.74 17.66 2.04
C THR A 63 -14.86 16.15 2.31
N ARG A 64 -15.65 15.40 1.53
CA ARG A 64 -15.80 13.93 1.66
C ARG A 64 -15.17 13.16 0.49
N SER A 65 -14.89 13.84 -0.62
CA SER A 65 -14.29 13.28 -1.85
C SER A 65 -12.77 13.09 -1.75
N ASP A 66 -12.15 13.61 -0.70
CA ASP A 66 -10.74 13.56 -0.30
C ASP A 66 -10.43 12.41 0.67
N VAL A 67 -11.44 11.59 1.01
CA VAL A 67 -11.30 10.47 1.95
C VAL A 67 -11.34 9.15 1.22
N THR A 68 -10.29 8.35 1.39
CA THR A 68 -10.25 6.95 0.99
C THR A 68 -10.30 6.08 2.25
N SER A 69 -11.38 5.32 2.44
CA SER A 69 -11.51 4.43 3.60
C SER A 69 -10.99 3.03 3.26
N ILE A 70 -10.20 2.46 4.15
CA ILE A 70 -9.62 1.11 4.01
C ILE A 70 -10.09 0.24 5.17
N THR A 71 -10.52 -0.98 4.86
CA THR A 71 -10.80 -2.05 5.82
C THR A 71 -9.91 -3.24 5.52
N ALA A 72 -9.04 -3.60 6.45
CA ALA A 72 -8.17 -4.76 6.38
C ALA A 72 -8.70 -5.87 7.29
N ASN A 73 -8.80 -7.09 6.77
CA ASN A 73 -9.19 -8.29 7.51
C ASN A 73 -8.13 -9.37 7.32
N ASN A 74 -7.53 -9.79 8.44
CA ASN A 74 -6.48 -10.82 8.48
C ASN A 74 -5.39 -10.62 7.41
N VAL A 75 -4.77 -9.44 7.44
CA VAL A 75 -3.68 -9.05 6.53
C VAL A 75 -2.34 -9.20 7.25
N SER A 76 -1.27 -9.47 6.52
CA SER A 76 0.09 -9.39 7.06
C SER A 76 0.99 -8.54 6.17
N TYR A 77 1.86 -7.78 6.83
CA TYR A 77 2.79 -6.87 6.19
C TYR A 77 4.14 -6.98 6.85
N ARG A 78 5.21 -7.08 6.05
CA ARG A 78 6.57 -7.18 6.57
C ARG A 78 7.21 -5.81 6.48
N VAL A 79 7.83 -5.38 7.58
CA VAL A 79 8.53 -4.10 7.66
C VAL A 79 9.98 -4.39 8.01
N LEU A 80 10.90 -3.60 7.46
CA LEU A 80 12.34 -3.77 7.72
C LEU A 80 12.87 -5.17 7.40
N GLY A 81 12.21 -5.91 6.49
CA GLY A 81 12.59 -7.25 6.02
C GLY A 81 12.32 -8.43 6.98
N ASP A 82 12.24 -8.19 8.30
CA ASP A 82 12.04 -9.26 9.29
C ASP A 82 10.87 -9.04 10.24
N LEU A 83 10.35 -7.82 10.35
CA LEU A 83 9.24 -7.54 11.25
C LEU A 83 7.92 -7.87 10.56
N ASN A 84 7.36 -9.05 10.80
CA ASN A 84 6.02 -9.38 10.34
C ASN A 84 4.96 -8.77 11.25
N ILE A 85 4.24 -7.79 10.73
CA ILE A 85 3.09 -7.17 11.38
C ILE A 85 1.83 -7.87 10.88
N LYS A 86 1.16 -8.57 11.78
CA LYS A 86 -0.16 -9.17 11.51
C LYS A 86 -1.24 -8.18 11.88
N VAL A 87 -2.22 -8.01 11.01
CA VAL A 87 -3.36 -7.11 11.18
C VAL A 87 -4.64 -7.96 11.10
N PRO A 88 -5.11 -8.54 12.22
CA PRO A 88 -6.35 -9.30 12.23
C PRO A 88 -7.55 -8.48 11.76
N TYR A 89 -7.59 -7.20 12.12
CA TYR A 89 -8.58 -6.23 11.65
C TYR A 89 -8.01 -4.82 11.73
N ALA A 90 -8.29 -3.99 10.74
CA ALA A 90 -8.12 -2.55 10.84
C ALA A 90 -9.13 -1.82 9.96
N GLN A 91 -9.58 -0.66 10.44
CA GLN A 91 -10.35 0.31 9.68
C GLN A 91 -9.66 1.66 9.80
N LEU A 92 -9.29 2.21 8.65
CA LEU A 92 -8.54 3.46 8.57
C LEU A 92 -9.06 4.35 7.45
N ASP A 93 -8.88 5.64 7.60
CA ASP A 93 -9.18 6.65 6.59
C ASP A 93 -7.87 7.29 6.14
N LEU A 94 -7.72 7.45 4.83
CA LEU A 94 -6.64 8.19 4.20
C LEU A 94 -7.17 9.53 3.73
N TYR A 95 -6.54 10.61 4.16
CA TYR A 95 -6.84 11.97 3.74
C TYR A 95 -5.78 12.44 2.77
N ASP A 96 -6.19 12.73 1.54
CA ASP A 96 -5.30 13.21 0.50
C ASP A 96 -4.68 14.56 0.88
N ARG A 97 -3.35 14.68 0.77
CA ARG A 97 -2.64 15.95 0.99
C ARG A 97 -2.65 16.83 -0.25
N THR A 98 -2.86 16.23 -1.42
CA THR A 98 -2.81 16.86 -2.73
C THR A 98 -4.08 16.52 -3.49
N PRO A 99 -5.28 16.97 -3.06
CA PRO A 99 -6.56 16.56 -3.64
C PRO A 99 -6.74 16.92 -5.13
N GLU A 100 -5.85 17.74 -5.69
CA GLU A 100 -5.73 17.99 -7.13
C GLU A 100 -5.16 16.80 -7.93
N ASP A 101 -4.39 15.93 -7.27
CA ASP A 101 -3.73 14.76 -7.82
C ASP A 101 -4.24 13.50 -7.11
N ALA A 102 -4.29 12.37 -7.83
CA ALA A 102 -4.74 11.15 -7.21
C ALA A 102 -3.69 10.59 -6.24
N MET A 103 -4.15 10.19 -5.06
CA MET A 103 -3.30 9.60 -4.03
C MET A 103 -2.55 8.37 -4.52
N HIS A 104 -1.23 8.37 -4.36
CA HIS A 104 -0.43 7.16 -4.53
C HIS A 104 -0.43 6.37 -3.22
N LEU A 105 -1.13 5.23 -3.18
CA LEU A 105 -1.19 4.40 -1.97
C LEU A 105 0.17 3.82 -1.55
N GLU A 106 1.11 3.73 -2.49
CA GLU A 106 2.50 3.34 -2.26
C GLU A 106 3.39 4.51 -1.82
N GLY A 107 2.88 5.75 -1.89
CA GLY A 107 3.55 6.98 -1.51
C GLY A 107 3.28 7.40 -0.06
N LEU A 108 3.67 8.64 0.28
CA LEU A 108 3.38 9.28 1.57
C LEU A 108 2.52 10.54 1.39
N ASP A 109 1.68 10.54 0.34
CA ASP A 109 0.90 11.70 -0.11
C ASP A 109 -0.43 11.83 0.65
N PHE A 110 -0.54 11.20 1.81
CA PHE A 110 -1.75 11.18 2.62
C PHE A 110 -1.45 11.30 4.12
N ASN A 111 -2.44 11.76 4.86
CA ASN A 111 -2.53 11.54 6.30
C ASN A 111 -3.35 10.26 6.55
N LEU A 112 -2.90 9.43 7.47
CA LEU A 112 -3.60 8.20 7.84
C LEU A 112 -4.27 8.39 9.20
N HIS A 113 -5.52 7.96 9.33
CA HIS A 113 -6.24 7.96 10.59
C HIS A 113 -6.81 6.57 10.86
N LEU A 114 -6.34 5.93 11.93
CA LEU A 114 -6.79 4.59 12.32
C LEU A 114 -7.98 4.70 13.27
N ARG A 115 -9.18 4.55 12.70
CA ARG A 115 -10.43 4.55 13.45
C ARG A 115 -10.48 3.45 14.51
N GLY A 116 -10.04 2.26 14.13
CA GLY A 116 -9.97 1.12 15.03
C GLY A 116 -9.28 -0.08 14.38
N GLY A 117 -8.65 -0.92 15.19
CA GLY A 117 -7.95 -2.09 14.68
C GLY A 117 -7.06 -2.75 15.70
N GLN A 118 -6.50 -3.90 15.33
CA GLN A 118 -5.49 -4.59 16.10
C GLN A 118 -4.30 -4.92 15.22
N VAL A 119 -3.10 -4.70 15.76
CA VAL A 119 -1.86 -5.19 15.17
C VAL A 119 -1.19 -6.17 16.14
N LYS A 120 -0.54 -7.19 15.61
CA LYS A 120 0.21 -8.19 16.36
C LYS A 120 1.61 -8.34 15.80
N VAL A 121 2.58 -8.46 16.68
CA VAL A 121 3.97 -8.78 16.33
C VAL A 121 4.47 -9.90 17.23
N SER A 122 5.32 -10.78 16.69
CA SER A 122 5.93 -11.85 17.48
C SER A 122 7.21 -11.37 18.17
N ASP A 123 7.55 -11.98 19.31
CA ASP A 123 8.79 -11.69 20.03
C ASP A 123 10.04 -12.11 19.25
N VAL A 124 9.93 -13.16 18.44
CA VAL A 124 10.98 -13.60 17.49
C VAL A 124 11.27 -12.50 16.47
N ASP A 125 10.25 -12.01 15.78
CA ASP A 125 10.40 -10.99 14.73
C ASP A 125 10.97 -9.69 15.30
N VAL A 126 10.49 -9.28 16.49
CA VAL A 126 11.02 -8.12 17.22
C VAL A 126 12.49 -8.34 17.62
N SER A 127 12.85 -9.51 18.13
CA SER A 127 14.23 -9.83 18.52
C SER A 127 15.19 -9.73 17.33
N ILE A 128 14.82 -10.30 16.19
CA ILE A 128 15.62 -10.27 14.96
C ILE A 128 15.74 -8.83 14.45
N THR A 129 14.63 -8.12 14.34
CA THR A 129 14.58 -6.76 13.79
C THR A 129 15.41 -5.80 14.64
N VAL A 130 15.19 -5.78 15.96
CA VAL A 130 15.94 -4.90 16.86
C VAL A 130 17.41 -5.32 16.91
N GLY A 131 17.72 -6.62 16.91
CA GLY A 131 19.10 -7.11 16.84
C GLY A 131 19.84 -6.56 15.62
N LYS A 132 19.24 -6.66 14.42
CA LYS A 132 19.82 -6.10 13.19
C LYS A 132 20.01 -4.59 13.25
N LEU A 133 19.06 -3.85 13.81
CA LEU A 133 19.19 -2.41 13.99
C LEU A 133 20.36 -2.06 14.93
N LEU A 134 20.48 -2.76 16.07
CA LEU A 134 21.59 -2.56 17.00
C LEU A 134 22.95 -2.82 16.32
N ASP A 135 23.05 -3.87 15.52
CA ASP A 135 24.26 -4.21 14.74
C ASP A 135 24.56 -3.13 13.68
N GLN A 136 23.54 -2.66 12.96
CA GLN A 136 23.67 -1.59 11.95
C GLN A 136 24.21 -0.30 12.56
N TYR A 137 23.74 0.08 13.74
CA TYR A 137 24.21 1.25 14.48
C TYR A 137 25.47 0.98 15.32
N LYS A 138 26.05 -0.23 15.23
CA LYS A 138 27.26 -0.65 15.97
C LYS A 138 27.14 -0.41 17.48
N LEU A 139 25.93 -0.59 18.03
CA LEU A 139 25.70 -0.45 19.45
C LEU A 139 26.35 -1.64 20.19
N PRO A 140 26.85 -1.45 21.43
CA PRO A 140 27.61 -2.46 22.15
C PRO A 140 26.71 -3.54 22.77
N VAL A 141 25.68 -3.99 22.06
CA VAL A 141 24.66 -4.94 22.53
C VAL A 141 24.62 -6.12 21.56
N LYS A 142 24.69 -7.35 22.07
CA LYS A 142 24.65 -8.60 21.31
C LYS A 142 23.68 -9.59 21.93
N ASP A 143 23.33 -10.63 21.19
CA ASP A 143 22.45 -11.72 21.65
C ASP A 143 21.14 -11.20 22.25
N LEU A 144 20.55 -10.17 21.63
CA LEU A 144 19.29 -9.59 22.06
C LEU A 144 18.16 -10.61 21.88
N ARG A 145 17.43 -10.87 22.96
CA ARG A 145 16.19 -11.64 22.95
C ARG A 145 15.11 -10.87 23.67
N VAL A 146 14.02 -10.63 22.98
CA VAL A 146 12.76 -10.15 23.53
C VAL A 146 11.84 -11.35 23.71
N ALA A 147 11.08 -11.37 24.79
CA ALA A 147 10.04 -12.35 25.05
C ALA A 147 8.78 -11.63 25.56
N PHE A 148 7.64 -11.98 24.99
CA PHE A 148 6.33 -11.50 25.42
C PHE A 148 5.67 -12.56 26.31
N ASP A 149 5.86 -12.40 27.62
CA ASP A 149 5.27 -13.26 28.64
C ASP A 149 3.79 -12.87 28.89
N PRO A 150 2.94 -13.70 29.52
CA PRO A 150 1.58 -13.30 29.90
C PRO A 150 1.53 -12.07 30.83
N ASP A 151 0.33 -11.54 31.04
CA ASP A 151 0.05 -10.42 31.96
C ASP A 151 0.80 -9.12 31.62
N ASN A 152 0.92 -8.83 30.33
CA ASN A 152 1.55 -7.62 29.80
C ASN A 152 3.03 -7.47 30.18
N GLN A 153 3.73 -8.59 30.39
CA GLN A 153 5.15 -8.58 30.71
C GLN A 153 6.02 -8.79 29.48
N VAL A 154 7.04 -7.93 29.37
CA VAL A 154 8.11 -8.02 28.38
C VAL A 154 9.41 -8.32 29.09
N ARG A 155 10.07 -9.41 28.71
CA ARG A 155 11.42 -9.74 29.16
C ARG A 155 12.41 -9.46 28.04
N VAL A 156 13.48 -8.75 28.36
CA VAL A 156 14.59 -8.47 27.45
C VAL A 156 15.87 -9.05 28.05
N GLU A 157 16.54 -9.91 27.30
CA GLU A 157 17.86 -10.45 27.63
C GLU A 157 18.85 -10.02 26.55
N ALA A 158 20.05 -9.59 26.96
CA ALA A 158 21.10 -9.19 26.03
C ALA A 158 22.48 -9.32 26.67
N LYS A 159 23.54 -9.23 25.86
CA LYS A 159 24.93 -9.08 26.31
C LYS A 159 25.47 -7.73 25.90
N VAL A 160 25.88 -6.92 26.87
CA VAL A 160 26.47 -5.60 26.64
C VAL A 160 27.99 -5.71 26.67
N SER A 161 28.67 -5.26 25.62
CA SER A 161 30.13 -5.24 25.54
C SER A 161 30.68 -3.96 26.15
N LYS A 162 31.36 -4.06 27.30
CA LYS A 162 31.99 -2.90 27.95
C LYS A 162 33.39 -3.26 28.41
N PHE A 163 34.38 -2.45 28.03
CA PHE A 163 35.81 -2.66 28.34
C PHE A 163 36.34 -4.06 27.93
N GLY A 164 35.90 -4.57 26.77
CA GLY A 164 36.30 -5.90 26.27
C GLY A 164 35.61 -7.08 26.95
N LEU A 165 34.75 -6.84 27.95
CA LEU A 165 33.98 -7.87 28.62
C LEU A 165 32.54 -7.91 28.10
N SER A 166 31.99 -9.12 27.96
CA SER A 166 30.60 -9.35 27.58
C SER A 166 29.76 -9.55 28.85
N ILE A 167 28.88 -8.59 29.14
CA ILE A 167 28.13 -8.53 30.39
C ILE A 167 26.66 -8.88 30.08
N PRO A 168 26.12 -10.02 30.58
CA PRO A 168 24.72 -10.36 30.42
C PRO A 168 23.85 -9.43 31.26
N VAL A 169 22.81 -8.90 30.62
CA VAL A 169 21.80 -8.01 31.17
C VAL A 169 20.44 -8.65 30.96
N LYS A 170 19.61 -8.66 32.01
CA LYS A 170 18.20 -9.05 31.92
C LYS A 170 17.33 -7.95 32.49
N ALA A 171 16.30 -7.57 31.77
CA ALA A 171 15.31 -6.59 32.16
C ALA A 171 13.90 -7.17 31.98
N THR A 172 12.99 -6.77 32.86
CA THR A 172 11.55 -7.05 32.75
C THR A 172 10.82 -5.72 32.78
N ALA A 173 9.75 -5.58 32.02
CA ALA A 173 8.88 -4.42 32.03
C ALA A 173 7.43 -4.85 31.90
N THR A 174 6.52 -4.11 32.54
CA THR A 174 5.08 -4.24 32.32
C THR A 174 4.65 -3.15 31.35
N ILE A 175 4.00 -3.52 30.25
CA ILE A 175 3.53 -2.58 29.23
C ILE A 175 2.02 -2.35 29.35
N GLY A 176 1.54 -1.21 28.90
CA GLY A 176 0.11 -0.89 28.94
C GLY A 176 -0.22 0.33 28.08
N ALA A 177 -1.51 0.53 27.84
CA ALA A 177 -2.00 1.76 27.23
C ALA A 177 -2.11 2.87 28.29
N THR A 178 -1.83 4.11 27.91
CA THR A 178 -2.10 5.29 28.73
C THR A 178 -3.53 5.80 28.46
N PRO A 179 -4.14 6.56 29.39
CA PRO A 179 -5.43 7.18 29.14
C PRO A 179 -5.45 8.13 27.92
N SER A 180 -4.28 8.64 27.52
CA SER A 180 -4.10 9.55 26.39
C SER A 180 -3.86 8.85 25.05
N GLY A 181 -4.00 7.52 24.98
CA GLY A 181 -3.78 6.78 23.73
C GLY A 181 -2.32 6.44 23.42
N GLY A 182 -1.42 6.56 24.41
CA GLY A 182 -0.01 6.22 24.29
C GLY A 182 0.33 4.85 24.88
N VAL A 183 1.60 4.47 24.81
CA VAL A 183 2.16 3.29 25.48
C VAL A 183 2.88 3.73 26.74
N GLN A 184 2.72 3.00 27.83
CA GLN A 184 3.58 3.07 29.00
C GLN A 184 4.29 1.74 29.20
N ALA A 185 5.57 1.79 29.58
CA ALA A 185 6.38 0.64 29.93
C ALA A 185 7.00 0.89 31.30
N ALA A 186 6.46 0.25 32.33
CA ALA A 186 6.97 0.31 33.70
C ALA A 186 8.09 -0.70 33.87
N LEU A 187 9.33 -0.24 34.04
CA LEU A 187 10.48 -1.11 34.22
C LEU A 187 10.40 -1.82 35.58
N GLY A 188 10.42 -3.14 35.53
CA GLY A 188 10.43 -4.03 36.67
C GLY A 188 11.85 -4.32 37.15
N LYS A 189 12.23 -5.60 37.18
CA LYS A 189 13.55 -6.05 37.65
C LYS A 189 14.58 -5.91 36.54
N VAL A 190 15.69 -5.23 36.85
CA VAL A 190 16.91 -5.22 36.03
C VAL A 190 18.02 -5.95 36.79
N SER A 191 18.72 -6.85 36.10
CA SER A 191 19.86 -7.57 36.65
C SER A 191 21.03 -7.57 35.66
N VAL A 192 22.24 -7.48 36.20
CA VAL A 192 23.49 -7.46 35.44
C VAL A 192 24.44 -8.46 36.09
N MET A 193 24.97 -9.41 35.31
CA MET A 193 25.72 -10.56 35.87
C MET A 193 24.92 -11.32 36.95
N GLY A 194 23.59 -11.35 36.85
CA GLY A 194 22.70 -11.96 37.85
C GLY A 194 22.51 -11.13 39.14
N ILE A 195 23.21 -10.00 39.29
CA ILE A 195 23.06 -9.10 40.44
C ILE A 195 21.87 -8.16 40.18
N PRO A 196 20.85 -8.13 41.05
CA PRO A 196 19.70 -7.23 40.88
C PRO A 196 20.13 -5.78 41.10
N LEU A 197 20.00 -4.95 40.06
CA LEU A 197 20.40 -3.54 40.10
C LEU A 197 19.37 -2.63 40.76
N ASN A 198 18.12 -3.06 40.91
CA ASN A 198 17.06 -2.22 41.47
C ASN A 198 17.39 -1.70 42.88
N GLY A 199 18.08 -2.51 43.71
CA GLY A 199 18.53 -2.09 45.04
C GLY A 199 19.61 -1.01 44.96
N LEU A 200 20.63 -1.26 44.14
CA LEU A 200 21.74 -0.32 43.90
C LEU A 200 21.27 0.99 43.29
N MET A 201 20.38 0.94 42.29
CA MET A 201 19.79 2.12 41.65
C MET A 201 19.06 3.02 42.65
N LYS A 202 18.28 2.42 43.56
CA LYS A 202 17.60 3.18 44.62
C LYS A 202 18.58 3.78 45.62
N THR A 203 19.56 2.99 46.07
CA THR A 203 20.58 3.45 47.05
C THR A 203 21.44 4.59 46.50
N PHE A 204 21.76 4.59 45.20
CA PHE A 204 22.59 5.61 44.56
C PHE A 204 21.78 6.70 43.83
N GLY A 205 20.44 6.69 43.93
CA GLY A 205 19.58 7.71 43.30
C GLY A 205 19.63 7.72 41.76
N ILE A 206 19.99 6.59 41.15
CA ILE A 206 20.06 6.39 39.69
C ILE A 206 18.67 5.96 39.22
N SER A 207 17.97 6.83 38.48
CA SER A 207 16.70 6.52 37.82
C SER A 207 16.92 6.24 36.33
N LEU A 208 15.94 5.55 35.71
CA LEU A 208 15.97 5.29 34.27
C LEU A 208 15.99 6.60 33.48
N GLU A 209 15.20 7.58 33.92
CA GLU A 209 15.16 8.95 33.39
C GLU A 209 16.55 9.60 33.33
N LYS A 210 17.32 9.54 34.43
CA LYS A 210 18.68 10.10 34.47
C LYS A 210 19.67 9.34 33.58
N THR A 211 19.41 8.06 33.34
CA THR A 211 20.35 7.16 32.65
C THR A 211 20.15 7.17 31.15
N LEU A 212 18.91 7.05 30.68
CA LEU A 212 18.61 6.94 29.26
C LEU A 212 18.59 8.30 28.56
N LYS A 213 18.54 9.42 29.31
CA LYS A 213 18.35 10.77 28.76
C LYS A 213 17.16 10.86 27.79
N LEU A 214 16.18 9.96 27.95
CA LEU A 214 14.94 9.93 27.19
C LEU A 214 13.97 10.90 27.85
N ASN A 215 14.17 12.19 27.61
CA ASN A 215 13.26 13.22 28.08
C ASN A 215 13.02 14.23 26.97
N ASP A 216 12.36 13.76 25.90
CA ASP A 216 11.97 14.60 24.77
C ASP A 216 10.49 14.36 24.43
N PRO A 217 9.56 14.89 25.26
CA PRO A 217 8.12 14.76 25.00
C PRO A 217 7.71 15.30 23.64
N ALA A 218 8.45 16.27 23.06
CA ALA A 218 8.16 16.80 21.73
C ALA A 218 8.43 15.77 20.62
N LYS A 219 9.38 14.85 20.84
CA LYS A 219 9.64 13.70 19.95
C LYS A 219 8.77 12.47 20.26
N GLY A 220 7.86 12.56 21.21
CA GLY A 220 6.92 11.47 21.51
C GLY A 220 7.44 10.41 22.46
N PHE A 221 8.54 10.65 23.18
CA PHE A 221 8.98 9.73 24.22
C PHE A 221 9.61 10.45 25.40
N TYR A 222 9.28 10.00 26.61
CA TYR A 222 9.86 10.52 27.83
C TYR A 222 9.84 9.46 28.93
N ALA A 223 10.67 9.64 29.94
CA ALA A 223 10.72 8.77 31.11
C ALA A 223 10.40 9.57 32.37
N VAL A 224 9.58 8.98 33.25
CA VAL A 224 9.32 9.51 34.60
C VAL A 224 9.64 8.42 35.61
N GLY A 225 10.71 8.62 36.39
CA GLY A 225 11.19 7.60 37.32
C GLY A 225 11.68 6.33 36.60
N ASN A 226 10.90 5.25 36.70
CA ASN A 226 11.17 3.95 36.05
C ASN A 226 10.16 3.60 34.95
N THR A 227 9.27 4.53 34.59
CA THR A 227 8.28 4.32 33.54
C THR A 227 8.68 5.11 32.30
N VAL A 228 8.69 4.45 31.16
CA VAL A 228 8.83 5.08 29.84
C VAL A 228 7.44 5.28 29.26
N TYR A 229 7.19 6.47 28.74
CA TYR A 229 5.97 6.83 28.03
C TYR A 229 6.31 7.09 26.57
N ILE A 230 5.49 6.56 25.68
CA ILE A 230 5.62 6.68 24.24
C ILE A 230 4.28 7.17 23.70
N ASN A 231 4.29 8.30 22.99
CA ASN A 231 3.14 8.83 22.29
C ASN A 231 3.29 8.53 20.79
N PRO A 232 2.56 7.53 20.26
CA PRO A 232 2.69 7.16 18.86
C PRO A 232 2.30 8.30 17.91
N ASN A 233 1.34 9.15 18.27
CA ASN A 233 0.93 10.28 17.42
C ASN A 233 2.02 11.33 17.22
N GLN A 234 2.91 11.50 18.21
CA GLN A 234 4.03 12.43 18.08
C GLN A 234 5.16 11.80 17.26
N ILE A 235 5.42 10.50 17.43
CA ILE A 235 6.43 9.77 16.66
C ILE A 235 6.02 9.66 15.18
N LEU A 236 4.74 9.37 14.94
CA LEU A 236 4.19 9.13 13.61
C LEU A 236 3.55 10.39 13.00
N ALA A 237 3.73 11.55 13.63
CA ALA A 237 3.31 12.85 13.09
C ALA A 237 3.92 13.13 11.71
N GLN A 238 5.12 12.58 11.45
CA GLN A 238 5.72 12.48 10.11
C GLN A 238 5.86 10.97 9.83
N PRO A 239 4.92 10.31 9.12
CA PRO A 239 4.25 10.79 7.91
C PRO A 239 2.76 11.11 8.09
N GLY A 240 2.31 11.61 9.24
CA GLY A 240 0.93 12.06 9.45
C GLY A 240 -0.04 10.94 9.77
N ILE A 241 0.41 9.97 10.57
CA ILE A 241 -0.40 8.86 11.05
C ILE A 241 -0.98 9.22 12.43
N ASN A 242 -2.30 9.13 12.54
CA ASN A 242 -3.06 9.33 13.76
C ASN A 242 -3.64 7.99 14.24
N VAL A 243 -3.31 7.62 15.48
CA VAL A 243 -3.73 6.37 16.12
C VAL A 243 -4.05 6.62 17.60
N ASN A 244 -5.04 5.90 18.14
CA ASN A 244 -5.36 5.99 19.57
C ASN A 244 -5.32 4.61 20.22
N LEU A 245 -4.26 4.33 20.99
CA LEU A 245 -4.07 3.03 21.63
C LEU A 245 -5.00 2.86 22.82
N ARG A 246 -5.84 1.81 22.80
CA ARG A 246 -6.78 1.50 23.88
C ARG A 246 -6.34 0.34 24.75
N GLN A 247 -5.72 -0.67 24.14
CA GLN A 247 -5.33 -1.87 24.85
C GLN A 247 -4.00 -2.41 24.34
N VAL A 248 -3.23 -2.95 25.28
CA VAL A 248 -1.99 -3.68 25.04
C VAL A 248 -2.14 -5.03 25.72
N ASP A 249 -1.86 -6.10 24.98
CA ASP A 249 -1.89 -7.46 25.49
C ASP A 249 -0.64 -8.22 25.08
N THR A 250 -0.05 -8.97 25.99
CA THR A 250 0.99 -9.96 25.66
C THR A 250 0.50 -11.37 25.94
N HIS A 251 0.62 -12.25 24.94
CA HIS A 251 0.20 -13.64 25.09
C HIS A 251 0.93 -14.55 24.10
N LEU A 252 1.46 -15.69 24.59
CA LEU A 252 2.11 -16.73 23.78
C LEU A 252 3.16 -16.17 22.80
N GLY A 253 4.07 -15.31 23.28
CA GLY A 253 5.11 -14.72 22.43
C GLY A 253 4.62 -13.68 21.43
N ASN A 254 3.39 -13.18 21.57
CA ASN A 254 2.84 -12.11 20.75
C ASN A 254 2.54 -10.87 21.58
N LEU A 255 2.85 -9.71 21.01
CA LEU A 255 2.38 -8.41 21.47
C LEU A 255 1.22 -7.99 20.57
N SER A 256 0.06 -7.73 21.18
CA SER A 256 -1.12 -7.18 20.49
C SER A 256 -1.35 -5.75 20.95
N LEU A 257 -1.50 -4.84 20.00
CA LEU A 257 -1.88 -3.45 20.24
C LEU A 257 -3.25 -3.22 19.59
N THR A 258 -4.23 -2.83 20.39
CA THR A 258 -5.59 -2.57 19.91
C THR A 258 -5.88 -1.08 20.01
N PHE A 259 -6.26 -0.48 18.87
CA PHE A 259 -6.53 0.92 18.69
C PHE A 259 -8.02 1.15 18.50
N ALA A 260 -8.52 2.28 18.99
CA ALA A 260 -9.84 2.79 18.66
C ALA A 260 -9.97 4.27 19.06
N ASP A 261 -10.57 5.08 18.21
CA ASP A 261 -10.72 6.52 18.47
C ASP A 261 -11.85 6.83 19.43
N SER A 262 -12.96 6.11 19.33
CA SER A 262 -14.13 6.28 20.20
C SER A 262 -14.55 4.96 20.88
N PRO A 263 -15.40 5.01 21.92
CA PRO A 263 -16.02 3.80 22.47
C PRO A 263 -16.81 2.99 21.44
N ALA A 264 -17.45 3.66 20.47
CA ALA A 264 -18.16 2.97 19.39
C ALA A 264 -17.20 2.23 18.45
N ASP A 265 -16.08 2.85 18.09
CA ASP A 265 -15.04 2.18 17.27
C ASP A 265 -14.37 1.03 18.04
N TRP A 266 -14.28 1.14 19.37
CA TRP A 266 -13.80 0.06 20.23
C TRP A 266 -14.70 -1.17 20.19
N ASP A 267 -16.00 -0.98 20.38
CA ASP A 267 -16.98 -2.07 20.33
C ASP A 267 -17.01 -2.71 18.93
N ALA A 268 -17.01 -1.88 17.87
CA ALA A 268 -16.94 -2.36 16.49
C ALA A 268 -15.65 -3.14 16.21
N THR A 269 -14.50 -2.69 16.73
CA THR A 269 -13.22 -3.40 16.59
C THR A 269 -13.28 -4.76 17.26
N ARG A 270 -13.79 -4.85 18.49
CA ARG A 270 -13.92 -6.13 19.21
C ARG A 270 -14.86 -7.09 18.52
N GLU A 271 -15.98 -6.58 18.02
CA GLU A 271 -16.94 -7.37 17.25
C GLU A 271 -16.28 -7.94 16.00
N ASN A 272 -15.59 -7.12 15.21
CA ASN A 272 -14.92 -7.59 13.99
C ASN A 272 -13.78 -8.57 14.27
N LEU A 273 -13.00 -8.37 15.33
CA LEU A 273 -11.96 -9.31 15.75
C LEU A 273 -12.51 -10.70 16.15
N SER A 274 -13.78 -10.78 16.56
CA SER A 274 -14.45 -12.04 16.88
C SER A 274 -15.05 -12.74 15.66
N ARG A 275 -15.23 -12.01 14.55
CA ARG A 275 -15.79 -12.55 13.30
C ARG A 275 -14.68 -13.19 12.47
N HIS A 276 -15.01 -14.31 11.85
CA HIS A 276 -14.15 -14.91 10.82
C HIS A 276 -14.51 -14.27 9.47
N ASN A 277 -13.87 -13.14 9.19
CA ASN A 277 -14.01 -12.47 7.90
C ASN A 277 -13.06 -13.08 6.86
N LEU A 278 -13.34 -12.85 5.58
CA LEU A 278 -12.42 -13.19 4.48
C LEU A 278 -11.09 -12.45 4.66
N ASN A 279 -9.99 -13.08 4.25
CA ASN A 279 -8.67 -12.45 4.23
C ASN A 279 -8.66 -11.45 3.07
N ALA A 280 -8.86 -10.18 3.40
CA ALA A 280 -9.15 -9.17 2.39
C ALA A 280 -8.70 -7.78 2.81
N LEU A 281 -8.35 -6.97 1.81
CA LEU A 281 -8.18 -5.53 1.91
C LEU A 281 -9.25 -4.86 1.05
N GLU A 282 -10.15 -4.11 1.66
CA GLU A 282 -11.19 -3.35 0.95
C GLU A 282 -10.88 -1.86 1.02
N ILE A 283 -10.91 -1.18 -0.13
CA ILE A 283 -10.65 0.24 -0.30
C ILE A 283 -11.89 0.87 -0.91
N ARG A 284 -12.41 1.93 -0.29
CA ARG A 284 -13.65 2.61 -0.65
C ARG A 284 -13.49 4.12 -0.77
N GLY A 285 -14.10 4.69 -1.80
CA GLY A 285 -14.17 6.14 -2.01
C GLY A 285 -12.85 6.73 -2.50
N GLY A 286 -12.78 8.05 -2.45
CA GLY A 286 -11.62 8.83 -2.88
C GLY A 286 -11.19 8.56 -4.33
N HIS A 287 -9.96 8.97 -4.65
CA HIS A 287 -9.33 8.64 -5.92
C HIS A 287 -7.86 8.35 -5.70
N PHE A 288 -7.40 7.20 -6.21
CA PHE A 288 -6.09 6.68 -5.88
C PHE A 288 -5.48 5.84 -7.00
N TYR A 289 -4.16 5.75 -7.01
CA TYR A 289 -3.42 4.80 -7.83
C TYR A 289 -3.09 3.54 -7.03
N TYR A 290 -3.34 2.38 -7.64
CA TYR A 290 -2.96 1.08 -7.12
C TYR A 290 -2.56 0.15 -8.27
N ASP A 291 -1.35 -0.41 -8.25
CA ASP A 291 -0.85 -1.37 -9.25
C ASP A 291 -1.11 -0.95 -10.72
N GLY A 292 -0.86 0.33 -11.03
CA GLY A 292 -1.05 0.89 -12.38
C GLY A 292 -2.51 1.15 -12.79
N TYR A 293 -3.47 0.92 -11.88
CA TYR A 293 -4.86 1.33 -12.01
C TYR A 293 -5.08 2.69 -11.32
N PHE A 294 -5.74 3.60 -12.02
CA PHE A 294 -6.35 4.78 -11.40
C PHE A 294 -7.78 4.42 -10.99
N VAL A 295 -8.12 4.54 -9.72
CA VAL A 295 -9.47 4.28 -9.22
C VAL A 295 -10.09 5.60 -8.80
N LYS A 296 -11.35 5.83 -9.15
CA LYS A 296 -12.12 7.02 -8.74
C LYS A 296 -13.50 6.62 -8.22
N ASP A 297 -13.80 7.08 -7.00
CA ASP A 297 -15.05 6.86 -6.26
C ASP A 297 -15.45 5.38 -6.23
N GLY A 298 -14.43 4.52 -6.11
CA GLY A 298 -14.57 3.09 -6.31
C GLY A 298 -14.64 2.28 -5.03
N VAL A 299 -15.03 1.02 -5.19
CA VAL A 299 -14.90 -0.03 -4.17
C VAL A 299 -14.06 -1.15 -4.74
N VAL A 300 -12.82 -1.22 -4.27
CA VAL A 300 -11.83 -2.23 -4.66
C VAL A 300 -11.64 -3.17 -3.49
N ARG A 301 -11.71 -4.47 -3.73
CA ARG A 301 -11.42 -5.49 -2.72
C ARG A 301 -10.32 -6.40 -3.22
N MET A 302 -9.26 -6.54 -2.47
CA MET A 302 -8.20 -7.50 -2.70
C MET A 302 -8.46 -8.70 -1.81
N GLU A 303 -8.44 -9.90 -2.39
CA GLU A 303 -8.69 -11.14 -1.68
C GLU A 303 -7.51 -12.10 -1.87
N ASP A 304 -7.18 -12.84 -0.82
CA ASP A 304 -6.21 -13.93 -0.91
C ASP A 304 -6.84 -15.10 -1.69
N LYS A 305 -6.13 -15.63 -2.69
CA LYS A 305 -6.52 -16.86 -3.40
C LYS A 305 -6.55 -18.08 -2.46
N THR A 306 -5.79 -18.04 -1.38
CA THR A 306 -5.64 -19.12 -0.40
C THR A 306 -6.28 -18.74 0.94
N SER A 307 -7.47 -19.29 1.21
CA SER A 307 -8.26 -18.95 2.40
C SER A 307 -7.64 -19.34 3.75
N GLY A 308 -6.53 -20.08 3.77
CA GLY A 308 -5.89 -20.61 4.97
C GLY A 308 -4.81 -19.73 5.59
N THR A 309 -4.33 -18.71 4.89
CA THR A 309 -3.23 -17.84 5.33
C THR A 309 -3.65 -16.38 5.34
N PRO A 310 -3.09 -15.53 6.23
CA PRO A 310 -3.31 -14.09 6.13
C PRO A 310 -2.92 -13.58 4.75
N LEU A 311 -3.64 -12.58 4.24
CA LEU A 311 -3.31 -11.93 2.98
C LEU A 311 -1.92 -11.29 3.10
N GLU A 312 -0.94 -11.83 2.38
CA GLU A 312 0.43 -11.31 2.34
C GLU A 312 0.53 -10.20 1.30
N MET A 313 0.61 -8.94 1.75
CA MET A 313 0.60 -7.76 0.85
C MET A 313 1.83 -7.66 -0.06
N GLU A 314 2.91 -8.37 0.25
CA GLU A 314 4.16 -8.36 -0.52
C GLU A 314 4.25 -9.49 -1.56
N LYS A 315 3.30 -10.41 -1.57
CA LYS A 315 3.40 -11.63 -2.38
C LYS A 315 2.72 -11.45 -3.73
N ASP A 316 3.54 -11.35 -4.78
CA ASP A 316 3.07 -11.21 -6.15
C ASP A 316 2.25 -12.43 -6.60
N GLY A 317 1.16 -12.17 -7.34
CA GLY A 317 0.38 -13.21 -8.05
C GLY A 317 -0.63 -14.00 -7.19
N GLU A 318 -0.73 -13.73 -5.89
CA GLU A 318 -1.67 -14.40 -4.98
C GLU A 318 -2.88 -13.56 -4.59
N THR A 319 -2.93 -12.30 -5.03
CA THR A 319 -4.05 -11.41 -4.76
C THR A 319 -4.99 -11.36 -5.95
N ILE A 320 -6.29 -11.35 -5.67
CA ILE A 320 -7.33 -11.09 -6.65
C ILE A 320 -7.87 -9.69 -6.37
N MET A 321 -7.76 -8.79 -7.35
CA MET A 321 -8.38 -7.47 -7.25
C MET A 321 -9.80 -7.53 -7.80
N ASN A 322 -10.79 -7.16 -6.99
CA ASN A 322 -12.20 -7.13 -7.36
C ASN A 322 -12.74 -5.71 -7.30
N LEU A 323 -13.07 -5.15 -8.46
CA LEU A 323 -13.73 -3.87 -8.59
C LEU A 323 -15.24 -4.08 -8.58
N SER A 324 -15.93 -3.66 -7.52
CA SER A 324 -17.39 -3.81 -7.43
C SER A 324 -18.18 -2.55 -7.78
N GLN A 325 -17.54 -1.37 -7.71
CA GLN A 325 -18.16 -0.09 -8.02
C GLN A 325 -17.10 0.95 -8.40
N GLY A 326 -17.49 1.93 -9.20
CA GLY A 326 -16.73 3.15 -9.49
C GLY A 326 -16.06 3.14 -10.86
N MET A 327 -15.14 4.07 -11.05
CA MET A 327 -14.37 4.18 -12.29
C MET A 327 -12.96 3.67 -12.09
N VAL A 328 -12.47 2.91 -13.07
CA VAL A 328 -11.07 2.48 -13.15
C VAL A 328 -10.47 2.88 -14.47
N GLY A 329 -9.47 3.75 -14.43
CA GLY A 329 -8.57 4.04 -15.53
C GLY A 329 -7.44 3.02 -15.57
N VAL A 330 -7.38 2.22 -16.63
CA VAL A 330 -6.26 1.36 -16.96
C VAL A 330 -5.30 2.16 -17.85
N THR A 331 -4.07 2.34 -17.39
CA THR A 331 -3.02 3.00 -18.17
C THR A 331 -2.63 2.18 -19.41
N GLU A 332 -2.10 2.82 -20.46
CA GLU A 332 -1.58 2.12 -21.64
C GLU A 332 -0.51 1.08 -21.29
N TYR A 333 0.37 1.40 -20.34
CA TYR A 333 1.40 0.47 -19.85
C TYR A 333 0.77 -0.79 -19.23
N LYS A 334 -0.15 -0.62 -18.27
CA LYS A 334 -0.83 -1.76 -17.62
C LYS A 334 -1.66 -2.54 -18.64
N PHE A 335 -2.31 -1.85 -19.58
CA PHE A 335 -3.03 -2.49 -20.68
C PHE A 335 -2.10 -3.35 -21.56
N ALA A 336 -0.91 -2.85 -21.90
CA ALA A 336 0.10 -3.60 -22.65
C ALA A 336 0.55 -4.87 -21.90
N GLU A 337 0.81 -4.74 -20.59
CA GLU A 337 1.18 -5.87 -19.74
C GLU A 337 0.07 -6.91 -19.66
N MET A 338 -1.19 -6.49 -19.51
CA MET A 338 -2.33 -7.40 -19.47
C MET A 338 -2.51 -8.17 -20.77
N ILE A 339 -2.37 -7.49 -21.93
CA ILE A 339 -2.42 -8.17 -23.22
C ILE A 339 -1.28 -9.18 -23.30
N ARG A 340 -0.04 -8.80 -22.97
CA ARG A 340 1.12 -9.71 -22.96
C ARG A 340 0.92 -10.92 -22.07
N GLY A 341 0.42 -10.71 -20.85
CA GLY A 341 0.18 -11.78 -19.87
C GLY A 341 -0.96 -12.73 -20.25
N LYS A 342 -1.90 -12.29 -21.10
CA LYS A 342 -3.00 -13.12 -21.60
C LYS A 342 -2.76 -13.70 -22.99
N LEU A 343 -1.69 -13.31 -23.67
CA LEU A 343 -1.24 -14.03 -24.85
C LEU A 343 -0.72 -15.39 -24.41
N GLY A 344 -1.49 -16.44 -24.68
CA GLY A 344 -1.05 -17.81 -24.42
C GLY A 344 0.31 -18.09 -25.05
N SER A 345 1.06 -19.06 -24.54
CA SER A 345 2.36 -19.48 -25.11
C SER A 345 2.30 -19.76 -26.61
N ASP A 346 1.15 -20.28 -27.05
CA ASP A 346 0.83 -20.65 -28.42
C ASP A 346 0.23 -19.51 -29.25
N SER A 347 0.16 -18.30 -28.68
CA SER A 347 -0.31 -17.12 -29.40
C SER A 347 0.53 -16.92 -30.65
N SER A 348 -0.16 -16.80 -31.79
CA SER A 348 0.44 -16.48 -33.06
C SER A 348 1.04 -15.07 -33.06
N LEU A 349 0.57 -14.16 -32.20
CA LEU A 349 1.10 -12.81 -32.10
C LEU A 349 2.33 -12.76 -31.19
N LYS A 350 3.48 -12.43 -31.76
CA LYS A 350 4.74 -12.20 -31.03
C LYS A 350 5.01 -10.70 -30.90
N TYR A 351 5.66 -10.31 -29.80
CA TYR A 351 6.05 -8.93 -29.50
C TYR A 351 4.89 -7.93 -29.58
N PRO A 352 3.80 -8.13 -28.84
CA PRO A 352 2.65 -7.23 -28.90
C PRO A 352 3.04 -5.83 -28.44
N THR A 353 2.61 -4.85 -29.22
CA THR A 353 2.63 -3.43 -28.90
C THR A 353 1.19 -2.93 -28.84
N THR A 354 0.85 -2.13 -27.85
CA THR A 354 -0.48 -1.55 -27.72
C THR A 354 -0.39 -0.05 -27.62
N THR A 355 -1.30 0.67 -28.29
CA THR A 355 -1.43 2.12 -28.14
C THR A 355 -2.90 2.47 -27.95
N LEU A 356 -3.24 3.16 -26.87
CA LEU A 356 -4.61 3.56 -26.56
C LEU A 356 -4.97 4.85 -27.29
N LYS A 357 -5.81 4.76 -28.32
CA LYS A 357 -6.36 5.89 -29.08
C LYS A 357 -7.71 6.32 -28.49
N ALA A 358 -8.22 7.46 -28.97
CA ALA A 358 -9.48 8.04 -28.52
C ALA A 358 -10.73 7.14 -28.66
N ASN A 359 -10.72 6.16 -29.56
CA ASN A 359 -11.89 5.30 -29.84
C ASN A 359 -11.58 3.80 -29.98
N ALA A 360 -10.31 3.40 -29.87
CA ALA A 360 -9.87 2.02 -29.98
C ALA A 360 -8.48 1.85 -29.34
N ALA A 361 -8.06 0.62 -29.06
CA ALA A 361 -6.65 0.30 -28.83
C ALA A 361 -6.06 -0.25 -30.13
N GLU A 362 -4.96 0.33 -30.60
CA GLU A 362 -4.20 -0.29 -31.67
C GLU A 362 -3.35 -1.41 -31.09
N LEU A 363 -3.54 -2.63 -31.60
CA LEU A 363 -2.69 -3.78 -31.30
C LEU A 363 -1.80 -4.07 -32.51
N GLY A 364 -0.49 -4.02 -32.28
CA GLY A 364 0.54 -4.37 -33.25
C GLY A 364 1.37 -5.58 -32.80
N GLY A 365 2.09 -6.21 -33.72
CA GLY A 365 3.05 -7.27 -33.42
C GLY A 365 3.43 -8.08 -34.66
N LEU A 366 4.06 -9.23 -34.47
CA LEU A 366 4.43 -10.16 -35.53
C LEU A 366 3.59 -11.45 -35.44
N MET A 367 2.66 -11.65 -36.38
CA MET A 367 1.99 -12.94 -36.54
C MET A 367 2.96 -14.01 -37.02
N TRP A 368 2.92 -15.16 -36.35
CA TRP A 368 3.82 -16.30 -36.52
C TRP A 368 5.30 -15.90 -36.48
N GLY A 369 5.62 -14.82 -35.77
CA GLY A 369 6.98 -14.28 -35.65
C GLY A 369 7.52 -13.60 -36.91
N ALA A 370 6.76 -13.50 -38.00
CA ALA A 370 7.29 -13.01 -39.28
C ALA A 370 6.41 -11.97 -39.98
N VAL A 371 5.08 -12.00 -39.79
CA VAL A 371 4.16 -11.14 -40.53
C VAL A 371 3.73 -9.98 -39.64
N PRO A 372 4.12 -8.72 -39.93
CA PRO A 372 3.65 -7.57 -39.17
C PRO A 372 2.13 -7.49 -39.24
N LEU A 373 1.50 -7.51 -38.07
CA LEU A 373 0.06 -7.34 -37.89
C LEU A 373 -0.19 -6.00 -37.20
N LYS A 374 -1.23 -5.32 -37.66
CA LYS A 374 -1.80 -4.14 -37.01
C LYS A 374 -3.32 -4.24 -37.06
N LEU A 375 -3.99 -4.08 -35.94
CA LEU A 375 -5.45 -4.06 -35.86
C LEU A 375 -5.93 -3.06 -34.80
N ASP A 376 -7.16 -2.57 -34.97
CA ASP A 376 -7.83 -1.76 -33.96
C ASP A 376 -8.73 -2.67 -33.11
N LEU A 377 -8.71 -2.48 -31.79
CA LEU A 377 -9.56 -3.14 -30.82
C LEU A 377 -10.56 -2.12 -30.28
N ALA A 378 -11.84 -2.27 -30.61
CA ALA A 378 -12.90 -1.50 -29.98
C ALA A 378 -13.36 -2.19 -28.69
N PHE A 379 -13.49 -1.47 -27.59
CA PHE A 379 -13.90 -2.04 -26.30
C PHE A 379 -15.33 -1.67 -25.94
N GLY A 380 -15.99 -2.54 -25.20
CA GLY A 380 -17.34 -2.35 -24.70
C GLY A 380 -17.62 -3.26 -23.52
N ALA A 381 -18.82 -3.15 -22.95
CA ALA A 381 -19.33 -4.12 -22.00
C ALA A 381 -20.29 -5.10 -22.71
N THR A 382 -20.28 -6.38 -22.32
CA THR A 382 -21.34 -7.31 -22.72
C THR A 382 -22.63 -7.03 -21.96
N ALA A 383 -23.74 -7.66 -22.35
CA ALA A 383 -25.00 -7.57 -21.59
C ALA A 383 -24.87 -8.17 -20.16
N GLY A 384 -23.87 -9.02 -19.92
CA GLY A 384 -23.53 -9.55 -18.61
C GLY A 384 -22.55 -8.67 -17.81
N GLY A 385 -22.12 -7.54 -18.37
CA GLY A 385 -21.15 -6.62 -17.77
C GLY A 385 -19.71 -7.13 -17.80
N GLN A 386 -19.37 -8.02 -18.74
CA GLN A 386 -17.98 -8.44 -18.97
C GLN A 386 -17.29 -7.48 -19.93
N LEU A 387 -15.97 -7.31 -19.80
CA LEU A 387 -15.21 -6.52 -20.75
C LEU A 387 -15.20 -7.26 -22.10
N MET A 388 -15.58 -6.59 -23.17
CA MET A 388 -15.53 -7.13 -24.52
C MET A 388 -14.57 -6.29 -25.36
N PHE A 389 -13.82 -6.94 -26.23
CA PHE A 389 -13.12 -6.26 -27.32
C PHE A 389 -13.48 -6.87 -28.66
N THR A 390 -13.62 -6.01 -29.68
CA THR A 390 -13.97 -6.37 -31.05
C THR A 390 -12.84 -5.95 -31.99
N PRO A 391 -12.17 -6.89 -32.67
CA PRO A 391 -11.14 -6.53 -33.62
C PRO A 391 -11.74 -5.90 -34.87
N GLY A 392 -11.08 -4.89 -35.42
CA GLY A 392 -11.42 -4.21 -36.65
C GLY A 392 -10.18 -3.70 -37.38
N ASN A 393 -10.34 -3.28 -38.63
CA ASN A 393 -9.28 -2.67 -39.46
C ASN A 393 -7.97 -3.45 -39.50
N ALA A 394 -8.03 -4.79 -39.45
CA ALA A 394 -6.84 -5.61 -39.39
C ALA A 394 -6.06 -5.60 -40.72
N LYS A 395 -4.77 -5.30 -40.64
CA LYS A 395 -3.86 -5.21 -41.79
C LYS A 395 -2.59 -6.03 -41.56
N ALA A 396 -2.20 -6.81 -42.55
CA ALA A 396 -0.86 -7.39 -42.65
C ALA A 396 0.08 -6.44 -43.39
N PHE A 397 1.35 -6.41 -42.98
CA PHE A 397 2.38 -5.52 -43.53
C PHE A 397 2.00 -4.02 -43.49
N GLY A 398 1.02 -3.66 -42.66
CA GLY A 398 0.50 -2.29 -42.54
C GLY A 398 -0.50 -1.85 -43.62
N PHE A 399 -0.66 -2.59 -44.72
CA PHE A 399 -1.53 -2.18 -45.85
C PHE A 399 -2.44 -3.26 -46.43
N VAL A 400 -2.14 -4.54 -46.23
CA VAL A 400 -2.96 -5.64 -46.80
C VAL A 400 -4.13 -5.95 -45.85
N PRO A 401 -5.39 -5.65 -46.20
CA PRO A 401 -6.52 -5.97 -45.34
C PRO A 401 -6.63 -7.48 -45.15
N LEU A 402 -6.86 -7.92 -43.91
CA LEU A 402 -7.03 -9.32 -43.58
C LEU A 402 -8.52 -9.68 -43.49
N PRO A 403 -8.94 -10.88 -43.95
CA PRO A 403 -10.34 -11.30 -43.82
C PRO A 403 -10.79 -11.39 -42.35
N ASP A 404 -11.95 -10.82 -42.02
CA ASP A 404 -12.50 -10.79 -40.67
C ASP A 404 -12.54 -12.17 -39.99
N GLY A 405 -12.87 -13.23 -40.75
CA GLY A 405 -12.95 -14.60 -40.23
C GLY A 405 -11.61 -15.15 -39.75
N LEU A 406 -10.51 -14.80 -40.44
CA LEU A 406 -9.16 -15.20 -40.04
C LEU A 406 -8.78 -14.51 -38.72
N ILE A 407 -9.01 -13.20 -38.65
CA ILE A 407 -8.65 -12.38 -37.49
C ILE A 407 -9.45 -12.78 -36.27
N ARG A 408 -10.76 -12.99 -36.41
CA ARG A 408 -11.61 -13.40 -35.29
C ARG A 408 -11.13 -14.71 -34.67
N LYS A 409 -10.78 -15.70 -35.50
CA LYS A 409 -10.25 -16.99 -35.01
C LYS A 409 -8.92 -16.81 -34.27
N GLN A 410 -8.03 -15.98 -34.81
CA GLN A 410 -6.75 -15.70 -34.16
C GLN A 410 -6.95 -14.93 -32.85
N VAL A 411 -7.78 -13.90 -32.83
CA VAL A 411 -8.05 -13.05 -31.66
C VAL A 411 -8.72 -13.83 -30.53
N VAL A 412 -9.66 -14.73 -30.83
CA VAL A 412 -10.23 -15.67 -29.85
C VAL A 412 -9.15 -16.57 -29.26
N GLY A 413 -8.25 -17.09 -30.10
CA GLY A 413 -7.13 -17.93 -29.65
C GLY A 413 -6.00 -17.16 -28.96
N MET A 414 -5.92 -15.85 -29.16
CA MET A 414 -4.88 -15.01 -28.57
C MET A 414 -5.12 -14.73 -27.10
N VAL A 415 -6.37 -14.71 -26.63
CA VAL A 415 -6.67 -14.29 -25.26
C VAL A 415 -7.09 -15.47 -24.40
N GLU A 416 -6.20 -15.85 -23.49
CA GLU A 416 -6.43 -16.93 -22.54
C GLU A 416 -7.68 -16.66 -21.70
N GLY A 417 -8.61 -17.64 -21.69
CA GLY A 417 -9.90 -17.54 -21.01
C GLY A 417 -10.94 -16.67 -21.72
N GLY A 418 -10.66 -16.18 -22.92
CA GLY A 418 -11.59 -15.40 -23.73
C GLY A 418 -12.79 -16.22 -24.22
N ILE A 419 -13.99 -15.68 -24.05
CA ILE A 419 -15.24 -16.32 -24.49
C ILE A 419 -15.72 -15.63 -25.76
N PRO A 420 -15.94 -16.35 -26.88
CA PRO A 420 -16.50 -15.75 -28.09
C PRO A 420 -17.84 -15.07 -27.80
N TYR A 421 -17.96 -13.78 -28.16
CA TYR A 421 -19.19 -13.00 -27.94
C TYR A 421 -19.45 -12.06 -29.11
N GLY A 422 -20.54 -12.28 -29.84
CA GLY A 422 -20.83 -11.50 -31.05
C GLY A 422 -19.66 -11.52 -32.03
N LYS A 423 -19.19 -10.35 -32.47
CA LYS A 423 -18.01 -10.22 -33.35
C LYS A 423 -16.68 -10.18 -32.58
N GLY A 424 -16.71 -10.14 -31.26
CA GLY A 424 -15.55 -9.98 -30.40
C GLY A 424 -15.32 -11.15 -29.46
N VAL A 425 -14.59 -10.85 -28.39
CA VAL A 425 -14.27 -11.76 -27.29
C VAL A 425 -14.60 -11.06 -25.98
N ALA A 426 -15.35 -11.74 -25.13
CA ALA A 426 -15.64 -11.30 -23.77
C ALA A 426 -14.60 -11.88 -22.80
N LEU A 427 -14.18 -11.05 -21.85
CA LEU A 427 -13.23 -11.37 -20.79
C LEU A 427 -13.94 -11.32 -19.44
N PRO A 428 -14.00 -12.44 -18.71
CA PRO A 428 -14.54 -12.46 -17.36
C PRO A 428 -13.62 -11.75 -16.34
N SER A 429 -12.32 -11.64 -16.65
CA SER A 429 -11.32 -10.95 -15.83
C SER A 429 -10.18 -10.42 -16.70
N LEU A 430 -9.42 -9.47 -16.17
CA LEU A 430 -8.18 -8.98 -16.75
C LEU A 430 -7.01 -9.40 -15.86
N GLY A 431 -6.33 -10.49 -16.23
CA GLY A 431 -5.31 -11.08 -15.35
C GLY A 431 -5.95 -11.67 -14.11
N ASP A 432 -5.45 -11.23 -12.95
CA ASP A 432 -5.98 -11.51 -11.61
C ASP A 432 -6.98 -10.43 -11.14
N THR A 433 -7.38 -9.51 -12.03
CA THR A 433 -8.34 -8.44 -11.73
C THR A 433 -9.73 -8.82 -12.25
N HIS A 434 -10.67 -9.04 -11.32
CA HIS A 434 -12.10 -9.06 -11.61
C HIS A 434 -12.65 -7.64 -11.68
N LEU A 435 -13.23 -7.30 -12.82
CA LEU A 435 -13.73 -5.94 -13.11
C LEU A 435 -15.16 -5.69 -12.63
N GLY A 436 -15.74 -6.62 -11.86
CA GLY A 436 -17.14 -6.60 -11.47
C GLY A 436 -18.08 -6.60 -12.69
N HIS A 437 -19.25 -5.97 -12.53
CA HIS A 437 -20.20 -5.77 -13.61
C HIS A 437 -19.97 -4.41 -14.27
N LEU A 438 -19.33 -4.42 -15.44
CA LEU A 438 -19.07 -3.23 -16.22
C LEU A 438 -20.34 -2.68 -16.85
N ARG A 439 -20.63 -1.41 -16.57
CA ARG A 439 -21.73 -0.65 -17.18
C ARG A 439 -21.29 0.02 -18.46
N GLN A 440 -20.09 0.57 -18.45
CA GLN A 440 -19.54 1.32 -19.56
C GLN A 440 -18.04 1.09 -19.68
N VAL A 441 -17.58 1.10 -20.92
CA VAL A 441 -16.16 1.14 -21.26
C VAL A 441 -15.97 2.30 -22.22
N SER A 442 -14.98 3.14 -21.93
CA SER A 442 -14.65 4.31 -22.75
C SER A 442 -13.15 4.46 -22.90
N HIS A 443 -12.76 5.25 -23.89
CA HIS A 443 -11.38 5.42 -24.30
C HIS A 443 -10.97 6.88 -24.14
N GLN A 444 -9.74 7.07 -23.68
CA GLN A 444 -9.03 8.33 -23.76
C GLN A 444 -7.59 8.06 -24.22
N PRO A 445 -6.91 9.04 -24.84
CA PRO A 445 -5.49 8.88 -25.15
C PRO A 445 -4.70 8.45 -23.91
N GLY A 446 -4.07 7.27 -23.96
CA GLY A 446 -3.30 6.70 -22.86
C GLY A 446 -4.10 5.95 -21.77
N TYR A 447 -5.43 5.93 -21.81
CA TYR A 447 -6.27 5.28 -20.79
C TYR A 447 -7.47 4.53 -21.36
N LEU A 448 -7.76 3.37 -20.78
CA LEU A 448 -9.02 2.65 -20.93
C LEU A 448 -9.82 2.86 -19.64
N ILE A 449 -10.98 3.50 -19.72
CA ILE A 449 -11.82 3.81 -18.56
C ILE A 449 -12.94 2.79 -18.47
N LEU A 450 -13.01 2.14 -17.32
CA LEU A 450 -13.97 1.10 -16.97
C LEU A 450 -14.90 1.64 -15.89
N GLU A 451 -16.21 1.66 -16.13
CA GLU A 451 -17.19 1.97 -15.09
C GLU A 451 -17.83 0.67 -14.59
N ALA A 452 -17.54 0.30 -13.34
CA ALA A 452 -18.16 -0.82 -12.66
C ALA A 452 -19.36 -0.37 -11.82
N GLY A 453 -20.38 -1.21 -11.76
CA GLY A 453 -21.52 -1.03 -10.87
C GLY A 453 -22.08 -2.35 -10.39
N GLN A 454 -23.13 -2.26 -9.58
CA GLN A 454 -23.85 -3.44 -9.14
C GLN A 454 -24.52 -4.13 -10.34
N PRO A 455 -24.50 -5.48 -10.40
CA PRO A 455 -25.27 -6.18 -11.41
C PRO A 455 -26.77 -5.86 -11.24
N PRO A 456 -27.57 -5.94 -12.32
CA PRO A 456 -29.01 -5.83 -12.22
C PRO A 456 -29.54 -6.85 -11.20
N ALA A 457 -30.50 -6.45 -10.36
CA ALA A 457 -31.07 -7.30 -9.31
C ALA A 457 -31.65 -8.65 -9.81
N SER A 458 -31.88 -8.77 -11.13
CA SER A 458 -32.34 -10.00 -11.79
C SER A 458 -31.24 -11.04 -12.03
N TYR A 459 -29.96 -10.74 -11.82
CA TYR A 459 -28.89 -11.72 -11.92
C TYR A 459 -28.74 -12.49 -10.60
N PRO A 460 -28.81 -13.83 -10.62
CA PRO A 460 -28.57 -14.62 -9.41
C PRO A 460 -27.15 -14.36 -8.92
N SER A 461 -26.99 -14.02 -7.65
CA SER A 461 -25.68 -13.90 -7.02
C SER A 461 -24.95 -15.23 -7.16
N ARG A 462 -23.77 -15.22 -7.79
CA ARG A 462 -22.88 -16.38 -7.75
C ARG A 462 -22.33 -16.46 -6.32
N ASN A 463 -22.83 -17.43 -5.56
CA ASN A 463 -22.25 -17.81 -4.27
C ASN A 463 -20.88 -18.44 -4.45
#